data_AF-A0AA96VA41-F1
#
_entry.id   AF-A0AA96VA41-F1
#
_cell.length_a   1.000
_cell.length_b   1.000
_cell.length_c   1.000
_cell.angle_alpha   90.00
_cell.angle_beta   90.00
_cell.angle_gamma   90.00
#
_symmetry.space_group_name_H-M   'P 1'
#
loop_
_entity.id
_entity.type
_entity.pdbx_description
1 polymer ?
#
loop_
_entity_poly.entity_id
_entity_poly.type
_entity_poly.pdbx_seq_one_letter_code
_entity_poly.pdbx_strand_id
1 'polypeptide(L)'
;MSKPDSNQLPALFLSTVSKEYAPKDVSTSLRVENESEKIRQMLLGKQKSMQKTIGTAGFSCLMCGKCCERAEDDNSVYILPAEIEKIESKGFSRSDFILPLLPDFYNDSNDISSSFQYSTFTETLRALSEQIDEHGRIHTFGWMLQRKEDGSCIFLSESKKCLIYDIRPALCHTYPFFADENGVSKCECEGLESVSRTEPDLTNELTKALQNRVVADQADYIQTSAGIKEYYEQFTFNSECGIAIFEENLKKNVVSFVVYDGTGVYAAEIQLK
;
A
#
# COMPACT_ATOMS: atom_id res chain seq x y z
N MET A 1 0.18 14.79 -34.82
CA MET A 1 -0.51 15.20 -33.59
C MET A 1 -0.69 13.95 -32.77
N SER A 2 0.21 13.73 -31.81
CA SER A 2 0.19 12.58 -30.92
C SER A 2 -1.08 12.66 -30.06
N LYS A 3 -1.81 11.54 -29.89
CA LYS A 3 -2.91 11.48 -28.92
C LYS A 3 -2.33 11.80 -27.52
N PRO A 4 -3.04 12.57 -26.67
CA PRO A 4 -2.66 12.66 -25.26
C PRO A 4 -2.78 11.26 -24.65
N ASP A 5 -1.76 10.86 -23.89
CA ASP A 5 -1.74 9.60 -23.15
C ASP A 5 -2.86 9.63 -22.11
N SER A 6 -3.97 8.96 -22.40
CA SER A 6 -5.19 8.97 -21.56
C SER A 6 -5.06 8.14 -20.28
N ASN A 7 -3.87 7.64 -19.96
CA ASN A 7 -3.61 6.76 -18.82
C ASN A 7 -2.74 7.39 -17.71
N GLN A 8 -2.43 8.69 -17.79
CA GLN A 8 -1.75 9.36 -16.68
C GLN A 8 -2.73 9.60 -15.54
N LEU A 9 -2.45 8.97 -14.38
CA LEU A 9 -3.09 9.34 -13.12
C LEU A 9 -2.87 10.84 -12.90
N PRO A 10 -3.90 11.62 -12.53
CA PRO A 10 -3.72 13.03 -12.21
C PRO A 10 -2.71 13.15 -11.07
N ALA A 11 -2.00 14.28 -11.01
CA ALA A 11 -1.08 14.53 -9.92
C ALA A 11 -1.88 14.63 -8.61
N LEU A 12 -1.84 13.57 -7.81
CA LEU A 12 -2.52 13.50 -6.52
C LEU A 12 -1.63 14.15 -5.47
N PHE A 13 -2.13 15.19 -4.82
CA PHE A 13 -1.43 15.82 -3.71
C PHE A 13 -2.28 15.70 -2.45
N LEU A 14 -1.73 15.08 -1.40
CA LEU A 14 -2.36 15.06 -0.08
C LEU A 14 -2.26 16.46 0.53
N SER A 15 -3.35 17.23 0.45
CA SER A 15 -3.38 18.61 0.95
C SER A 15 -3.43 18.66 2.47
N THR A 16 -4.19 17.76 3.08
CA THR A 16 -4.33 17.67 4.53
C THR A 16 -4.37 16.21 4.97
N VAL A 17 -3.80 15.95 6.15
CA VAL A 17 -3.97 14.68 6.88
C VAL A 17 -4.01 14.99 8.37
N SER A 18 -5.07 14.54 9.05
CA SER A 18 -5.26 14.76 10.48
C SER A 18 -5.89 13.56 11.15
N LYS A 19 -5.34 13.16 12.30
CA LYS A 19 -5.88 12.06 13.10
C LYS A 19 -7.14 12.53 13.83
N GLU A 20 -8.27 11.91 13.55
CA GLU A 20 -9.57 12.23 14.16
C GLU A 20 -9.85 11.34 15.39
N TYR A 21 -9.39 10.09 15.34
CA TYR A 21 -9.67 9.11 16.40
C TYR A 21 -8.47 8.21 16.66
N ALA A 22 -8.26 7.86 17.93
CA ALA A 22 -7.32 6.84 18.38
C ALA A 22 -8.12 5.78 19.17
N PRO A 23 -8.03 4.50 18.80
CA PRO A 23 -8.72 3.42 19.53
C PRO A 23 -8.31 3.43 21.00
N LYS A 24 -9.28 3.40 21.91
CA LYS A 24 -9.04 3.48 23.36
C LYS A 24 -8.77 2.12 24.01
N ASP A 25 -8.92 1.02 23.29
CA ASP A 25 -9.05 -0.30 23.91
C ASP A 25 -7.75 -1.12 23.92
N VAL A 26 -7.42 -1.66 25.09
CA VAL A 26 -6.30 -2.57 25.37
C VAL A 26 -6.73 -4.03 25.10
N SER A 27 -8.04 -4.32 25.03
CA SER A 27 -8.57 -5.68 24.81
C SER A 27 -8.18 -6.27 23.44
N THR A 28 -7.92 -5.42 22.45
CA THR A 28 -7.45 -5.80 21.11
C THR A 28 -5.98 -6.18 21.09
N SER A 29 -5.15 -5.67 22.01
CA SER A 29 -3.71 -5.93 22.01
C SER A 29 -3.39 -7.41 22.26
N LEU A 30 -4.09 -8.04 23.22
CA LEU A 30 -3.90 -9.45 23.52
C LEU A 30 -4.34 -10.35 22.35
N ARG A 31 -5.41 -9.97 21.63
CA ARG A 31 -5.86 -10.70 20.43
C ARG A 31 -4.82 -10.58 19.32
N VAL A 32 -4.34 -9.36 19.05
CA VAL A 32 -3.30 -9.11 18.04
C VAL A 32 -2.03 -9.89 18.36
N GLU A 33 -1.57 -9.87 19.61
CA GLU A 33 -0.39 -10.62 20.05
C GLU A 33 -0.56 -12.13 19.85
N ASN A 34 -1.70 -12.69 20.27
CA ASN A 34 -1.97 -14.12 20.13
C ASN A 34 -2.04 -14.57 18.67
N GLU A 35 -2.76 -13.83 17.81
CA GLU A 35 -2.84 -14.17 16.38
C GLU A 35 -1.50 -13.96 15.67
N SER A 36 -0.77 -12.88 15.99
CA SER A 36 0.58 -12.65 15.47
C SER A 36 1.51 -13.81 15.81
N GLU A 37 1.44 -14.34 17.02
CA GLU A 37 2.29 -15.46 17.44
C GLU A 37 1.94 -16.76 16.70
N LYS A 38 0.65 -17.05 16.48
CA LYS A 38 0.24 -18.19 15.65
C LYS A 38 0.81 -18.10 14.24
N ILE A 39 0.71 -16.92 13.62
CA ILE A 39 1.24 -16.66 12.28
C ILE A 39 2.77 -16.81 12.27
N ARG A 40 3.47 -16.27 13.28
CA ARG A 40 4.93 -16.46 13.42
C ARG A 40 5.30 -17.94 13.48
N GLN A 41 4.62 -18.74 14.31
CA GLN A 41 4.91 -20.17 14.42
C GLN A 41 4.65 -20.91 13.11
N MET A 42 3.56 -20.60 12.41
CA MET A 42 3.28 -21.14 11.08
C MET A 42 4.41 -20.80 10.09
N LEU A 43 4.83 -19.53 10.05
CA LEU A 43 5.87 -19.05 9.14
C LEU A 43 7.25 -19.62 9.47
N LEU A 44 7.58 -19.82 10.75
CA LEU A 44 8.79 -20.54 11.19
C LEU A 44 8.81 -21.97 10.66
N GLY A 45 7.66 -22.66 10.66
CA GLY A 45 7.52 -23.97 10.04
C GLY A 45 7.81 -23.98 8.54
N LYS A 46 7.59 -22.86 7.85
CA LYS A 46 7.83 -22.68 6.40
C LYS A 46 9.21 -22.12 6.07
N GLN A 47 9.99 -21.68 7.07
CA GLN A 47 11.25 -20.96 6.88
C GLN A 47 12.21 -21.64 5.91
N LYS A 48 12.42 -22.96 6.04
CA LYS A 48 13.32 -23.71 5.14
C LYS A 48 12.84 -23.70 3.69
N SER A 49 11.52 -23.76 3.46
CA SER A 49 10.94 -23.68 2.12
C SER A 49 11.13 -22.28 1.54
N MET A 50 10.86 -21.24 2.33
CA MET A 50 11.06 -19.83 1.94
C MET A 50 12.54 -19.57 1.57
N GLN A 51 13.47 -19.97 2.44
CA GLN A 51 14.91 -19.88 2.20
C GLN A 51 15.34 -20.66 0.94
N LYS A 52 14.74 -21.82 0.70
CA LYS A 52 15.02 -22.58 -0.53
C LYS A 52 14.59 -21.80 -1.76
N THR A 53 13.35 -21.30 -1.81
CA THR A 53 12.82 -20.51 -2.93
C THR A 53 13.69 -19.27 -3.19
N ILE A 54 13.97 -18.47 -2.15
CA ILE A 54 14.80 -17.26 -2.26
C ILE A 54 16.23 -17.63 -2.67
N GLY A 55 16.83 -18.64 -2.02
CA GLY A 55 18.20 -19.07 -2.30
C GLY A 55 18.41 -19.57 -3.72
N THR A 56 17.42 -20.25 -4.30
CA THR A 56 17.48 -20.74 -5.69
C THR A 56 17.09 -19.68 -6.73
N ALA A 57 16.56 -18.54 -6.32
CA ALA A 57 16.13 -17.49 -7.25
C ALA A 57 17.29 -16.74 -7.92
N GLY A 58 18.53 -16.88 -7.41
CA GLY A 58 19.69 -16.23 -8.01
C GLY A 58 19.62 -14.70 -7.93
N PHE A 59 19.09 -14.16 -6.83
CA PHE A 59 18.79 -12.74 -6.70
C PHE A 59 19.99 -11.91 -6.20
N SER A 60 20.22 -10.79 -6.86
CA SER A 60 21.03 -9.68 -6.36
C SER A 60 20.42 -8.35 -6.80
N CYS A 61 20.20 -7.42 -5.87
CA CYS A 61 19.65 -6.11 -6.23
C CYS A 61 20.70 -5.30 -7.00
N LEU A 62 20.39 -4.96 -8.25
CA LEU A 62 21.28 -4.15 -9.11
C LEU A 62 21.21 -2.64 -8.80
N MET A 63 20.34 -2.23 -7.88
CA MET A 63 20.04 -0.82 -7.58
C MET A 63 19.71 0.00 -8.84
N CYS A 64 19.05 -0.62 -9.83
CA CYS A 64 18.77 -0.02 -11.14
C CYS A 64 17.60 0.98 -11.14
N GLY A 65 16.75 0.95 -10.11
CA GLY A 65 15.60 1.85 -9.97
C GLY A 65 14.33 1.42 -10.70
N LYS A 66 14.36 0.35 -11.51
CA LYS A 66 13.20 -0.07 -12.34
C LYS A 66 11.93 -0.39 -11.55
N CYS A 67 12.06 -0.98 -10.36
CA CYS A 67 10.91 -1.21 -9.47
C CYS A 67 10.24 0.10 -9.01
N CYS A 68 10.97 1.22 -9.03
CA CYS A 68 10.44 2.54 -8.72
C CYS A 68 9.90 3.29 -9.94
N GLU A 69 10.18 2.86 -11.17
CA GLU A 69 9.88 3.62 -12.40
C GLU A 69 8.52 3.31 -13.03
N ARG A 70 7.80 2.26 -12.57
CA ARG A 70 6.55 1.76 -13.18
C ARG A 70 6.80 1.26 -14.61
N ALA A 71 7.49 0.12 -14.71
CA ALA A 71 7.84 -0.46 -16.00
C ALA A 71 6.64 -1.14 -16.67
N GLU A 72 5.98 -2.11 -16.04
CA GLU A 72 4.92 -2.90 -16.72
C GLU A 72 3.75 -3.34 -15.82
N ASP A 73 3.86 -3.22 -14.49
CA ASP A 73 2.86 -3.67 -13.51
C ASP A 73 2.50 -2.59 -12.47
N ASP A 74 1.48 -2.89 -11.66
CA ASP A 74 1.17 -2.10 -10.47
C ASP A 74 2.26 -2.28 -9.39
N ASN A 75 3.09 -1.26 -9.24
CA ASN A 75 4.13 -1.22 -8.21
C ASN A 75 3.65 -0.50 -6.94
N SER A 76 2.34 -0.46 -6.65
CA SER A 76 1.80 0.26 -5.50
C SER A 76 2.38 -0.30 -4.21
N VAL A 77 2.92 0.59 -3.39
CA VAL A 77 3.65 0.21 -2.17
C VAL A 77 2.78 0.55 -0.98
N TYR A 78 2.16 -0.46 -0.39
CA TYR A 78 1.43 -0.33 0.86
C TYR A 78 2.38 -0.20 2.03
N ILE A 79 2.16 0.84 2.83
CA ILE A 79 3.03 1.20 3.96
C ILE A 79 2.23 1.16 5.24
N LEU A 80 2.79 0.49 6.24
CA LEU A 80 2.23 0.37 7.57
C LEU A 80 2.58 1.60 8.42
N PRO A 81 1.82 1.88 9.49
CA PRO A 81 2.06 3.05 10.34
C PRO A 81 3.48 3.16 10.89
N ALA A 82 4.09 2.04 11.32
CA ALA A 82 5.47 2.03 11.79
C ALA A 82 6.51 2.41 10.70
N GLU A 83 6.18 2.17 9.43
CA GLU A 83 7.03 2.52 8.29
C GLU A 83 6.90 4.01 7.97
N ILE A 84 5.69 4.56 8.08
CA ILE A 84 5.42 6.00 7.97
C ILE A 84 6.21 6.75 9.05
N GLU A 85 6.10 6.34 10.32
CA GLU A 85 6.84 6.95 11.43
C GLU A 85 8.36 6.88 11.23
N LYS A 86 8.86 5.76 10.69
CA LYS A 86 10.28 5.60 10.38
C LYS A 86 10.75 6.59 9.31
N ILE A 87 9.94 6.84 8.28
CA ILE A 87 10.24 7.83 7.24
C ILE A 87 10.15 9.25 7.81
N GLU A 88 9.13 9.57 8.59
CA GLU A 88 8.98 10.87 9.27
C GLU A 88 10.19 11.19 10.18
N SER A 89 10.73 10.17 10.87
CA SER A 89 11.92 10.33 11.72
C SER A 89 13.17 10.78 10.96
N LYS A 90 13.17 10.70 9.62
CA LYS A 90 14.24 11.22 8.74
C LYS A 90 13.97 12.63 8.22
N GLY A 91 12.90 13.28 8.66
CA GLY A 91 12.57 14.68 8.34
C GLY A 91 11.65 14.86 7.14
N PHE A 92 11.02 13.79 6.64
CA PHE A 92 9.98 13.89 5.61
C PHE A 92 8.63 14.19 6.27
N SER A 93 7.85 15.11 5.68
CA SER A 93 6.46 15.33 6.11
C SER A 93 5.57 14.23 5.57
N ARG A 94 4.68 13.69 6.40
CA ARG A 94 3.72 12.63 6.04
C ARG A 94 2.98 12.91 4.73
N SER A 95 2.47 14.14 4.59
CA SER A 95 1.72 14.62 3.42
C SER A 95 2.48 14.52 2.10
N ASP A 96 3.80 14.47 2.17
CA ASP A 96 4.65 14.58 0.99
C ASP A 96 4.99 13.22 0.38
N PHE A 97 4.65 12.12 1.06
CA PHE A 97 5.03 10.79 0.59
C PHE A 97 3.97 9.71 0.75
N ILE A 98 2.81 10.00 1.34
CA ILE A 98 1.71 9.04 1.48
C ILE A 98 0.45 9.50 0.76
N LEU A 99 -0.36 8.54 0.34
CA LEU A 99 -1.74 8.73 -0.09
C LEU A 99 -2.64 7.69 0.61
N PRO A 100 -3.94 8.00 0.82
CA PRO A 100 -4.93 7.00 1.15
C PRO A 100 -4.80 5.80 0.22
N LEU A 101 -4.87 4.59 0.77
CA LEU A 101 -4.91 3.41 -0.07
C LEU A 101 -6.14 3.48 -0.98
N LEU A 102 -5.95 3.29 -2.28
CA LEU A 102 -7.06 3.10 -3.20
C LEU A 102 -7.16 1.60 -3.47
N PRO A 103 -8.33 0.97 -3.31
CA PRO A 103 -8.48 -0.45 -3.60
C PRO A 103 -7.94 -0.79 -5.00
N ASP A 104 -7.11 -1.82 -5.08
CA ASP A 104 -6.63 -2.34 -6.36
C ASP A 104 -7.82 -2.87 -7.17
N PHE A 105 -8.33 -2.07 -8.10
CA PHE A 105 -9.29 -2.53 -9.11
C PHE A 105 -8.64 -3.45 -10.16
N TYR A 106 -7.41 -3.93 -9.94
CA TYR A 106 -6.59 -4.59 -10.97
C TYR A 106 -6.33 -6.08 -10.76
N ASN A 107 -6.99 -6.74 -9.80
CA ASN A 107 -6.95 -8.20 -9.70
C ASN A 107 -8.35 -8.79 -9.51
N ASP A 108 -9.11 -8.85 -10.61
CA ASP A 108 -9.94 -10.03 -10.83
C ASP A 108 -9.27 -10.88 -11.92
N SER A 109 -8.29 -11.67 -11.50
CA SER A 109 -7.56 -12.62 -12.36
C SER A 109 -8.44 -13.78 -12.87
N ASN A 110 -9.77 -13.68 -12.76
CA ASN A 110 -10.73 -14.57 -13.37
C ASN A 110 -11.54 -13.93 -14.52
N ASP A 111 -11.30 -12.67 -14.87
CA ASP A 111 -11.98 -12.07 -16.02
C ASP A 111 -11.01 -11.30 -16.93
N ILE A 112 -10.36 -12.04 -17.84
CA ILE A 112 -9.55 -11.52 -18.95
C ILE A 112 -10.43 -10.73 -19.97
N SER A 113 -11.67 -10.36 -19.62
CA SER A 113 -12.55 -9.50 -20.42
C SER A 113 -12.92 -8.15 -19.80
N SER A 114 -12.49 -7.81 -18.58
CA SER A 114 -12.79 -6.51 -17.95
C SER A 114 -11.74 -5.42 -18.19
N SER A 115 -10.72 -5.70 -19.01
CA SER A 115 -9.58 -4.83 -19.34
C SER A 115 -9.92 -3.54 -20.12
N PHE A 116 -11.09 -2.92 -19.89
CA PHE A 116 -11.54 -1.71 -20.60
C PHE A 116 -12.48 -0.73 -19.86
N GLN A 117 -12.77 -0.84 -18.54
CA GLN A 117 -13.96 -0.14 -18.01
C GLN A 117 -13.77 1.20 -17.28
N TYR A 118 -12.57 1.60 -16.87
CA TYR A 118 -12.33 2.93 -16.28
C TYR A 118 -11.30 3.70 -17.13
N SER A 119 -11.78 4.75 -17.80
CA SER A 119 -11.01 5.61 -18.71
C SER A 119 -10.35 6.79 -17.98
N THR A 120 -10.80 7.11 -16.75
CA THR A 120 -10.25 8.20 -15.94
C THR A 120 -10.17 7.85 -14.46
N PHE A 121 -9.23 8.45 -13.73
CA PHE A 121 -9.10 8.33 -12.27
C PHE A 121 -10.41 8.70 -11.54
N THR A 122 -11.14 9.67 -12.07
CA THR A 122 -12.46 10.09 -11.57
C THR A 122 -13.49 8.96 -11.63
N GLU A 123 -13.47 8.14 -12.69
CA GLU A 123 -14.35 6.98 -12.79
C GLU A 123 -13.96 5.88 -11.79
N THR A 124 -12.65 5.70 -11.55
CA THR A 124 -12.16 4.83 -10.46
C THR A 124 -12.67 5.28 -9.10
N LEU A 125 -12.66 6.58 -8.81
CA LEU A 125 -13.21 7.11 -7.56
C LEU A 125 -14.73 6.91 -7.46
N ARG A 126 -15.46 7.05 -8.58
CA ARG A 126 -16.91 6.78 -8.61
C ARG A 126 -17.25 5.32 -8.39
N ALA A 127 -16.37 4.41 -8.79
CA ALA A 127 -16.53 2.98 -8.53
C ALA A 127 -16.46 2.65 -7.03
N LEU A 128 -15.96 3.58 -6.19
CA LEU A 128 -15.93 3.46 -4.73
C LEU A 128 -17.20 3.97 -4.05
N SER A 129 -18.33 4.06 -4.77
CA SER A 129 -19.57 4.64 -4.24
C SER A 129 -20.10 3.93 -2.99
N GLU A 130 -19.88 2.62 -2.87
CA GLU A 130 -20.24 1.83 -1.69
C GLU A 130 -19.42 2.21 -0.44
N GLN A 131 -18.29 2.87 -0.62
CA GLN A 131 -17.41 3.35 0.46
C GLN A 131 -17.60 4.84 0.76
N ILE A 132 -18.55 5.52 0.11
CA ILE A 132 -18.82 6.95 0.33
C ILE A 132 -19.81 7.12 1.47
N ASP A 133 -19.44 7.88 2.51
CA ASP A 133 -20.33 8.22 3.63
C ASP A 133 -21.33 9.35 3.30
N GLU A 134 -22.24 9.65 4.22
CA GLU A 134 -23.25 10.71 4.10
C GLU A 134 -22.66 12.12 4.00
N HIS A 135 -21.35 12.28 4.24
CA HIS A 135 -20.61 13.52 4.10
C HIS A 135 -19.80 13.58 2.80
N GLY A 136 -19.94 12.58 1.91
CA GLY A 136 -19.25 12.52 0.63
C GLY A 136 -17.76 12.17 0.74
N ARG A 137 -17.33 11.54 1.84
CA ARG A 137 -15.94 11.10 2.06
C ARG A 137 -15.79 9.62 1.71
N ILE A 138 -14.71 9.25 1.05
CA ILE A 138 -14.39 7.85 0.71
C ILE A 138 -13.69 7.18 1.90
N HIS A 139 -14.19 6.04 2.32
CA HIS A 139 -13.60 5.24 3.40
C HIS A 139 -12.61 4.22 2.85
N THR A 140 -11.39 4.16 3.39
CA THR A 140 -10.36 3.21 2.94
C THR A 140 -9.45 2.75 4.08
N PHE A 141 -8.76 1.62 3.87
CA PHE A 141 -7.95 0.94 4.87
C PHE A 141 -6.47 0.99 4.49
N GLY A 142 -5.71 1.79 5.22
CA GLY A 142 -4.27 1.89 5.08
C GLY A 142 -3.81 2.98 4.11
N TRP A 143 -2.49 2.98 3.90
CA TRP A 143 -1.78 4.01 3.15
C TRP A 143 -0.90 3.38 2.08
N MET A 144 -0.65 4.13 1.02
CA MET A 144 0.32 3.79 -0.01
C MET A 144 1.35 4.89 -0.19
N LEU A 145 2.53 4.57 -0.70
CA LEU A 145 3.49 5.58 -1.13
C LEU A 145 2.94 6.41 -2.27
N GLN A 146 3.11 7.72 -2.16
CA GLN A 146 2.83 8.65 -3.23
C GLN A 146 3.75 8.41 -4.44
N ARG A 147 3.22 8.74 -5.61
CA ARG A 147 3.95 8.76 -6.87
C ARG A 147 4.09 10.19 -7.38
N LYS A 148 5.13 10.41 -8.17
CA LYS A 148 5.28 11.63 -8.96
C LYS A 148 4.32 11.62 -10.15
N GLU A 149 4.24 12.76 -10.83
CA GLU A 149 3.41 12.95 -12.02
C GLU A 149 3.76 11.97 -13.15
N ASP A 150 5.04 11.59 -13.27
CA ASP A 150 5.51 10.59 -14.24
C ASP A 150 5.21 9.13 -13.84
N GLY A 151 4.52 8.92 -12.70
CA GLY A 151 4.18 7.60 -12.16
C GLY A 151 5.33 6.93 -11.39
N SER A 152 6.52 7.53 -11.33
CA SER A 152 7.62 6.99 -10.53
C SER A 152 7.40 7.20 -9.03
N CYS A 153 8.06 6.39 -8.22
CA CYS A 153 8.05 6.53 -6.76
C CYS A 153 8.52 7.94 -6.34
N ILE A 154 7.85 8.54 -5.37
CA ILE A 154 8.21 9.85 -4.82
C ILE A 154 9.68 9.95 -4.37
N PHE A 155 10.26 8.84 -3.89
CA PHE A 155 11.64 8.76 -3.42
C PHE A 155 12.66 8.38 -4.50
N LEU A 156 12.27 8.25 -5.77
CA LEU A 156 13.22 7.98 -6.85
C LEU A 156 13.98 9.25 -7.22
N SER A 157 15.31 9.27 -7.12
CA SER A 157 16.12 10.39 -7.57
C SER A 157 16.21 10.48 -9.09
N GLU A 158 16.65 11.63 -9.62
CA GLU A 158 16.97 11.79 -11.04
C GLU A 158 18.04 10.80 -11.51
N SER A 159 18.97 10.43 -10.63
CA SER A 159 20.01 9.43 -10.88
C SER A 159 19.51 7.98 -10.75
N LYS A 160 18.19 7.76 -10.73
CA LYS A 160 17.52 6.46 -10.59
C LYS A 160 17.88 5.67 -9.32
N LYS A 161 18.17 6.40 -8.23
CA LYS A 161 18.46 5.80 -6.91
C LYS A 161 17.36 6.13 -5.91
N CYS A 162 17.06 5.21 -5.01
CA CYS A 162 16.12 5.47 -3.92
C CYS A 162 16.76 6.40 -2.88
N LEU A 163 16.11 7.53 -2.58
CA LEU A 163 16.57 8.51 -1.59
C LEU A 163 16.49 8.00 -0.15
N ILE A 164 15.70 6.95 0.10
CA ILE A 164 15.47 6.36 1.42
C ILE A 164 15.91 4.90 1.50
N TYR A 165 16.92 4.49 0.71
CA TYR A 165 17.30 3.09 0.51
C TYR A 165 17.49 2.28 1.80
N ASP A 166 18.12 2.89 2.82
CA ASP A 166 18.43 2.23 4.11
C ASP A 166 17.21 2.06 5.02
N ILE A 167 16.14 2.81 4.77
CA ILE A 167 14.91 2.77 5.55
C ILE A 167 13.68 2.45 4.71
N ARG A 168 13.88 1.84 3.54
CA ARG A 168 12.81 1.43 2.62
C ARG A 168 11.69 0.71 3.38
N PRO A 169 10.43 0.93 2.98
CA PRO A 169 9.33 0.06 3.41
C PRO A 169 9.63 -1.41 3.10
N ALA A 170 9.06 -2.30 3.90
CA ALA A 170 9.21 -3.73 3.86
C ALA A 170 8.93 -4.29 2.47
N LEU A 171 7.86 -3.88 1.78
CA LEU A 171 7.61 -4.32 0.40
C LEU A 171 8.78 -3.95 -0.55
N CYS A 172 9.32 -2.74 -0.45
CA CYS A 172 10.47 -2.32 -1.26
C CYS A 172 11.78 -3.00 -0.84
N HIS A 173 11.89 -3.40 0.42
CA HIS A 173 13.06 -4.08 0.97
C HIS A 173 13.08 -5.56 0.59
N THR A 174 11.92 -6.24 0.59
CA THR A 174 11.79 -7.65 0.24
C THR A 174 11.62 -7.89 -1.26
N TYR A 175 11.31 -6.87 -2.05
CA TYR A 175 11.21 -6.97 -3.50
C TYR A 175 12.46 -7.64 -4.11
N PRO A 176 12.29 -8.63 -5.01
CA PRO A 176 11.07 -8.99 -5.73
C PRO A 176 10.22 -10.07 -5.05
N PHE A 177 10.49 -10.39 -3.79
CA PHE A 177 9.79 -11.45 -3.07
C PHE A 177 8.61 -10.90 -2.27
N PHE A 178 7.53 -11.67 -2.28
CA PHE A 178 6.32 -11.45 -1.49
C PHE A 178 5.97 -12.77 -0.81
N ALA A 179 5.35 -12.69 0.36
CA ALA A 179 4.94 -13.87 1.09
C ALA A 179 3.52 -13.73 1.59
N ASP A 180 2.83 -14.86 1.61
CA ASP A 180 1.51 -15.04 2.19
C ASP A 180 1.49 -16.37 2.96
N GLU A 181 0.29 -16.86 3.28
CA GLU A 181 0.14 -18.17 3.89
C GLU A 181 0.55 -19.33 2.96
N ASN A 182 0.63 -19.15 1.65
CA ASN A 182 0.96 -20.22 0.70
C ASN A 182 2.47 -20.37 0.46
N GLY A 183 3.25 -19.32 0.70
CA GLY A 183 4.71 -19.38 0.62
C GLY A 183 5.33 -18.09 0.13
N VAL A 184 6.39 -18.21 -0.66
CA VAL A 184 7.08 -17.05 -1.28
C VAL A 184 6.78 -17.05 -2.78
N SER A 185 6.26 -15.93 -3.26
CA SER A 185 6.08 -15.60 -4.67
C SER A 185 7.12 -14.56 -5.11
N LYS A 186 7.33 -14.43 -6.42
CA LYS A 186 8.26 -13.45 -7.00
C LYS A 186 7.60 -12.63 -8.09
N CYS A 187 7.93 -11.35 -8.15
CA CYS A 187 7.62 -10.48 -9.28
C CYS A 187 8.79 -10.41 -10.27
N GLU A 188 8.58 -9.81 -11.42
CA GLU A 188 9.63 -9.56 -12.40
C GLU A 188 10.69 -8.61 -11.84
N CYS A 189 11.97 -8.96 -12.01
CA CYS A 189 13.07 -8.10 -11.59
C CYS A 189 14.36 -8.53 -12.28
N GLU A 190 15.11 -7.56 -12.81
CA GLU A 190 16.41 -7.81 -13.45
C GLU A 190 17.48 -8.38 -12.50
N GLY A 191 17.26 -8.22 -11.20
CA GLY A 191 18.13 -8.81 -10.19
C GLY A 191 17.98 -10.32 -10.05
N LEU A 192 16.86 -10.89 -10.50
CA LEU A 192 16.64 -12.34 -10.49
C LEU A 192 17.54 -13.01 -11.53
N GLU A 193 18.06 -14.19 -11.18
CA GLU A 193 18.97 -14.98 -12.03
C GLU A 193 20.25 -14.24 -12.46
N SER A 194 20.53 -13.06 -11.91
CA SER A 194 21.75 -12.28 -12.14
C SER A 194 22.99 -12.95 -11.53
N VAL A 195 22.77 -13.83 -10.55
CA VAL A 195 23.78 -14.69 -9.93
C VAL A 195 23.27 -16.14 -9.88
N SER A 196 24.17 -17.11 -9.73
CA SER A 196 23.79 -18.53 -9.73
C SER A 196 22.88 -18.92 -8.55
N ARG A 197 23.08 -18.26 -7.40
CA ARG A 197 22.28 -18.43 -6.18
C ARG A 197 22.26 -17.10 -5.41
N THR A 198 21.15 -16.83 -4.73
CA THR A 198 21.09 -15.73 -3.77
C THR A 198 22.05 -16.04 -2.62
N GLU A 199 22.79 -15.02 -2.18
CA GLU A 199 23.76 -15.17 -1.10
C GLU A 199 23.06 -15.65 0.21
N PRO A 200 23.67 -16.56 0.99
CA PRO A 200 23.05 -17.12 2.20
C PRO A 200 22.58 -16.11 3.26
N ASP A 201 23.38 -15.10 3.58
CA ASP A 201 23.00 -14.07 4.56
C ASP A 201 21.85 -13.22 4.05
N LEU A 202 21.88 -12.81 2.78
CA LEU A 202 20.76 -12.12 2.12
C LEU A 202 19.50 -12.99 2.07
N THR A 203 19.64 -14.29 1.83
CA THR A 203 18.52 -15.25 1.86
C THR A 203 17.86 -15.29 3.23
N ASN A 204 18.67 -15.27 4.30
CA ASN A 204 18.18 -15.26 5.68
C ASN A 204 17.51 -13.92 6.04
N GLU A 205 18.12 -12.80 5.65
CA GLU A 205 17.59 -11.46 5.83
C GLU A 205 16.23 -11.31 5.17
N LEU A 206 16.12 -11.63 3.87
CA LEU A 206 14.88 -11.53 3.11
C LEU A 206 13.80 -12.46 3.65
N THR A 207 14.16 -13.69 4.04
CA THR A 207 13.19 -14.62 4.66
C THR A 207 12.61 -14.00 5.94
N LYS A 208 13.46 -13.48 6.82
CA LYS A 208 13.01 -12.86 8.07
C LYS A 208 12.19 -11.61 7.82
N ALA A 209 12.59 -10.78 6.87
CA ALA A 209 11.86 -9.58 6.49
C ALA A 209 10.46 -9.90 5.93
N LEU A 210 10.34 -10.92 5.08
CA LEU A 210 9.05 -11.41 4.58
C LEU A 210 8.15 -11.92 5.70
N GLN A 211 8.70 -12.74 6.61
CA GLN A 211 7.92 -13.24 7.75
C GLN A 211 7.43 -12.09 8.64
N ASN A 212 8.30 -11.12 8.92
CA ASN A 212 7.94 -9.94 9.68
C ASN A 212 6.86 -9.11 8.97
N ARG A 213 6.95 -8.98 7.64
CA ARG A 213 5.95 -8.26 6.85
C ARG A 213 4.58 -8.92 6.94
N VAL A 214 4.48 -10.24 6.72
CA VAL A 214 3.21 -10.98 6.84
C VAL A 214 2.58 -10.81 8.22
N VAL A 215 3.39 -10.90 9.28
CA VAL A 215 2.90 -10.71 10.65
C VAL A 215 2.43 -9.28 10.88
N ALA A 216 3.18 -8.28 10.39
CA ALA A 216 2.84 -6.87 10.56
C ALA A 216 1.56 -6.48 9.81
N ASP A 217 1.38 -6.96 8.57
CA ASP A 217 0.15 -6.75 7.79
C ASP A 217 -1.07 -7.34 8.50
N GLN A 218 -0.94 -8.57 9.01
CA GLN A 218 -2.02 -9.24 9.74
C GLN A 218 -2.32 -8.57 11.08
N ALA A 219 -1.29 -8.12 11.81
CA ALA A 219 -1.46 -7.39 13.04
C ALA A 219 -2.19 -6.05 12.81
N ASP A 220 -1.79 -5.30 11.77
CA ASP A 220 -2.45 -4.05 11.39
C ASP A 220 -3.92 -4.29 10.99
N TYR A 221 -4.19 -5.31 10.19
CA TYR A 221 -5.56 -5.68 9.80
C TYR A 221 -6.45 -6.02 11.02
N ILE A 222 -5.95 -6.87 11.93
CA ILE A 222 -6.69 -7.25 13.14
C ILE A 222 -6.93 -6.04 14.04
N GLN A 223 -5.90 -5.21 14.23
CA GLN A 223 -5.98 -4.02 15.06
C GLN A 223 -6.97 -3.01 14.48
N THR A 224 -6.88 -2.76 13.17
CA THR A 224 -7.78 -1.88 12.41
C THR A 224 -9.21 -2.37 12.55
N SER A 225 -9.49 -3.62 12.14
CA SER A 225 -10.85 -4.19 12.14
C SER A 225 -11.49 -4.25 13.53
N ALA A 226 -10.71 -4.47 14.59
CA ALA A 226 -11.23 -4.50 15.95
C ALA A 226 -11.37 -3.10 16.57
N GLY A 227 -10.45 -2.17 16.27
CA GLY A 227 -10.37 -0.85 16.90
C GLY A 227 -11.27 0.21 16.31
N ILE A 228 -11.77 0.02 15.08
CA ILE A 228 -12.54 1.06 14.36
C ILE A 228 -13.98 0.66 14.07
N LYS A 229 -14.39 -0.58 14.35
CA LYS A 229 -15.73 -1.07 13.99
C LYS A 229 -16.84 -0.13 14.48
N GLU A 230 -16.77 0.27 15.75
CA GLU A 230 -17.72 1.22 16.35
C GLU A 230 -17.68 2.60 15.71
N TYR A 231 -16.53 3.02 15.17
CA TYR A 231 -16.40 4.27 14.43
C TYR A 231 -17.04 4.15 13.05
N TYR A 232 -16.73 3.08 12.32
CA TYR A 232 -17.24 2.82 10.98
C TYR A 232 -18.77 2.67 10.96
N GLU A 233 -19.35 2.01 11.97
CA GLU A 233 -20.79 1.78 12.10
C GLU A 233 -21.61 3.06 12.40
N GLN A 234 -20.96 4.21 12.66
CA GLN A 234 -21.65 5.50 12.86
C GLN A 234 -22.09 6.14 11.55
N PHE A 235 -21.56 5.70 10.41
CA PHE A 235 -21.79 6.30 9.11
C PHE A 235 -22.85 5.56 8.30
N THR A 236 -23.55 6.31 7.47
CA THR A 236 -24.47 5.78 6.45
C THR A 236 -23.81 5.87 5.07
N PHE A 237 -23.52 4.72 4.50
CA PHE A 237 -22.85 4.62 3.20
C PHE A 237 -23.81 4.65 2.02
N ASN A 238 -23.29 5.07 0.86
CA ASN A 238 -23.98 5.03 -0.43
C ASN A 238 -25.35 5.74 -0.41
N SER A 239 -25.46 6.84 0.34
CA SER A 239 -26.66 7.66 0.39
C SER A 239 -26.69 8.65 -0.79
N GLU A 240 -27.87 8.94 -1.34
CA GLU A 240 -28.01 9.93 -2.43
C GLU A 240 -27.39 11.29 -2.07
N CYS A 241 -27.53 11.72 -0.81
CA CYS A 241 -26.94 12.94 -0.30
C CYS A 241 -25.40 12.88 -0.29
N GLY A 242 -24.82 11.80 0.23
CA GLY A 242 -23.37 11.60 0.27
C GLY A 242 -22.75 11.59 -1.13
N ILE A 243 -23.36 10.88 -2.08
CA ILE A 243 -22.92 10.85 -3.48
C ILE A 243 -23.01 12.25 -4.12
N ALA A 244 -24.07 13.01 -3.84
CA ALA A 244 -24.20 14.37 -4.35
C ALA A 244 -23.10 15.31 -3.82
N ILE A 245 -22.76 15.22 -2.53
CA ILE A 245 -21.66 15.98 -1.92
C ILE A 245 -20.32 15.59 -2.54
N PHE A 246 -20.07 14.28 -2.70
CA PHE A 246 -18.87 13.76 -3.36
C PHE A 246 -18.72 14.33 -4.78
N GLU A 247 -19.77 14.28 -5.62
CA GLU A 247 -19.72 14.83 -6.99
C GLU A 247 -19.54 16.36 -7.00
N GLU A 248 -20.05 17.09 -6.01
CA GLU A 248 -19.80 18.52 -5.86
C GLU A 248 -18.33 18.82 -5.53
N ASN A 249 -17.74 18.05 -4.61
CA ASN A 249 -16.33 18.17 -4.25
C ASN A 249 -15.41 17.80 -5.42
N LEU A 250 -15.78 16.76 -6.17
CA LEU A 250 -15.05 16.32 -7.35
C LEU A 250 -15.02 17.41 -8.44
N LYS A 251 -16.09 18.19 -8.62
CA LYS A 251 -16.10 19.38 -9.51
C LYS A 251 -15.18 20.50 -9.03
N LYS A 252 -14.87 20.54 -7.74
CA LYS A 252 -13.87 21.44 -7.13
C LYS A 252 -12.47 20.83 -7.12
N ASN A 253 -12.29 19.65 -7.75
CA ASN A 253 -11.06 18.86 -7.76
C ASN A 253 -10.58 18.44 -6.36
N VAL A 254 -11.48 18.30 -5.39
CA VAL A 254 -11.16 17.86 -4.03
C VAL A 254 -11.82 16.52 -3.78
N VAL A 255 -11.07 15.59 -3.19
CA VAL A 255 -11.58 14.29 -2.76
C VAL A 255 -11.21 14.09 -1.30
N SER A 256 -12.22 13.92 -0.45
CA SER A 256 -12.04 13.71 0.98
C SER A 256 -12.10 12.22 1.30
N PHE A 257 -11.24 11.78 2.20
CA PHE A 257 -11.10 10.40 2.63
C PHE A 257 -11.20 10.29 4.16
N VAL A 258 -11.74 9.16 4.60
CA VAL A 258 -11.55 8.64 5.95
C VAL A 258 -10.66 7.40 5.83
N VAL A 259 -9.46 7.48 6.40
CA VAL A 259 -8.43 6.45 6.29
C VAL A 259 -8.27 5.74 7.63
N TYR A 260 -8.29 4.41 7.58
CA TYR A 260 -8.23 3.54 8.74
C TYR A 260 -6.91 2.77 8.76
N ASP A 261 -6.20 2.77 9.89
CA ASP A 261 -5.07 1.88 10.12
C ASP A 261 -5.02 1.40 11.58
N GLY A 262 -4.05 0.54 11.91
CA GLY A 262 -3.94 -0.05 13.25
C GLY A 262 -3.69 0.98 14.37
N THR A 263 -3.35 2.22 14.02
CA THR A 263 -3.13 3.31 14.98
C THR A 263 -4.32 4.25 15.11
N GLY A 264 -5.27 4.25 14.17
CA GLY A 264 -6.53 4.98 14.30
C GLY A 264 -7.17 5.42 13.00
N VAL A 265 -7.94 6.50 13.09
CA VAL A 265 -8.72 7.06 11.97
C VAL A 265 -8.23 8.44 11.62
N TYR A 266 -8.11 8.70 10.33
CA TYR A 266 -7.56 9.92 9.77
C TYR A 266 -8.52 10.52 8.75
N ALA A 267 -8.74 11.82 8.82
CA ALA A 267 -9.26 12.57 7.68
C ALA A 267 -8.08 12.94 6.76
N ALA A 268 -8.29 12.74 5.47
CA ALA A 268 -7.34 13.08 4.43
C ALA A 268 -8.05 13.77 3.27
N GLU A 269 -7.41 14.76 2.66
CA GLU A 269 -7.93 15.41 1.45
C GLU A 269 -6.89 15.34 0.34
N ILE A 270 -7.34 14.91 -0.83
CA ILE A 270 -6.53 14.88 -2.05
C ILE A 270 -7.02 15.99 -2.97
N GLN A 271 -6.09 16.82 -3.43
CA GLN A 271 -6.33 17.74 -4.54
C GLN A 271 -5.97 17.03 -5.85
N LEU A 272 -6.95 16.96 -6.76
CA LEU A 272 -6.74 16.55 -8.14
C LEU A 272 -6.21 17.75 -8.93
N LYS A 273 -5.15 17.55 -9.73
CA LYS A 273 -4.63 18.54 -10.68
C LYS A 273 -4.69 18.01 -12.09
#